data_AF-A0A956B0X4-F1
#
_entry.id   AF-A0A956B0X4-F1
#
_cell.length_a   1.000
_cell.length_b   1.000
_cell.length_c   1.000
_cell.angle_alpha   90.00
_cell.angle_beta   90.00
_cell.angle_gamma   90.00
#
_symmetry.space_group_name_H-M   'P 1'
#
loop_
_entity.id
_entity.type
_entity.pdbx_description
1 polymer ?
#
loop_
_entity_poly.entity_id
_entity_poly.type
_entity_poly.pdbx_seq_one_letter_code
_entity_poly.pdbx_strand_id
1 'polypeptide(L)'
;MSAAALDVGAVRAQFPILGQTPHGKPLVYLDSAATTQKPRAVLDALQHHYAADNANIHRAVYQLGERATQAYEAARADVAAFLNAPESREIIFTRGATEALNLVAHSFLAPRLKPGQVVLVGALEHHANIVPWQMVGARTVPIPVDAHGDLDLAEYARLLDAHDVALVAIGWVSNAIGTVNPVGEIIAQAKARGLPVVVDGAQAVPHQPVDLRALGADFFAFSGHKLYAPTGIGVLWGKADLLNAMRPYQGGGDM
;
A
#
# COMPACT_ATOMS: atom_id res chain seq x y z
N MET A 1 15.37 28.92 3.47
CA MET A 1 14.72 29.24 2.18
C MET A 1 13.23 29.17 2.40
N SER A 2 12.48 30.25 2.14
CA SER A 2 11.02 30.22 2.19
C SER A 2 10.55 29.21 1.13
N ALA A 3 9.82 28.18 1.54
CA ALA A 3 9.13 27.31 0.59
C ALA A 3 8.22 28.21 -0.26
N ALA A 4 8.43 28.22 -1.58
CA ALA A 4 7.56 28.95 -2.49
C ALA A 4 6.12 28.49 -2.25
N ALA A 5 5.19 29.45 -2.12
CA ALA A 5 3.78 29.12 -1.93
C ALA A 5 3.28 28.23 -3.08
N LEU A 6 2.52 27.18 -2.74
CA LEU A 6 1.99 26.24 -3.72
C LEU A 6 0.98 26.93 -4.66
N ASP A 7 1.26 26.95 -5.96
CA ASP A 7 0.31 27.41 -6.98
C ASP A 7 -0.73 26.32 -7.27
N VAL A 8 -1.82 26.33 -6.51
CA VAL A 8 -2.94 25.40 -6.67
C VAL A 8 -3.62 25.54 -8.03
N GLY A 9 -3.61 26.73 -8.65
CA GLY A 9 -4.19 26.95 -9.98
C GLY A 9 -3.44 26.18 -11.05
N ALA A 10 -2.10 26.29 -11.03
CA ALA A 10 -1.23 25.53 -11.91
C ALA A 10 -1.37 24.01 -11.70
N VAL A 11 -1.43 23.54 -10.45
CA VAL A 11 -1.65 22.12 -10.14
C VAL A 11 -3.01 21.65 -10.69
N ARG A 12 -4.09 22.39 -10.45
CA ARG A 12 -5.44 22.03 -10.93
C ARG A 12 -5.51 21.94 -12.45
N ALA A 13 -4.80 22.82 -13.16
CA ALA A 13 -4.75 22.79 -14.62
C ALA A 13 -4.14 21.49 -15.18
N GLN A 14 -3.36 20.76 -14.39
CA GLN A 14 -2.83 19.45 -14.77
C GLN A 14 -3.90 18.35 -14.75
N PHE A 15 -5.08 18.54 -14.16
CA PHE A 15 -6.14 17.54 -14.06
C PHE A 15 -7.32 17.89 -14.97
N PRO A 16 -7.38 17.38 -16.21
CA PRO A 16 -8.38 17.81 -17.20
C PRO A 16 -9.83 17.64 -16.73
N ILE A 17 -10.10 16.59 -15.94
CA ILE A 17 -11.45 16.30 -15.43
C ILE A 17 -11.99 17.39 -14.49
N LEU A 18 -11.13 18.15 -13.80
CA LEU A 18 -11.57 19.22 -12.90
C LEU A 18 -12.15 20.44 -13.63
N GLY A 19 -11.97 20.53 -14.95
CA GLY A 19 -12.59 21.54 -15.80
C GLY A 19 -14.02 21.19 -16.25
N GLN A 20 -14.55 20.02 -15.88
CA GLN A 20 -15.89 19.60 -16.29
C GLN A 20 -17.00 20.27 -15.49
N THR A 21 -18.20 20.32 -16.09
CA THR A 21 -19.41 20.91 -15.50
C THR A 21 -20.58 19.90 -15.44
N PRO A 22 -20.49 18.83 -14.63
CA PRO A 22 -21.58 17.87 -14.51
C PRO A 22 -22.85 18.57 -14.00
N HIS A 23 -23.99 18.23 -14.58
CA HIS A 23 -25.29 18.87 -14.29
C HIS A 23 -25.27 20.41 -14.43
N GLY A 24 -24.41 20.94 -15.32
CA GLY A 24 -24.30 22.37 -15.61
C GLY A 24 -23.61 23.18 -14.50
N LYS A 25 -22.95 22.55 -13.53
CA LYS A 25 -22.24 23.22 -12.43
C LYS A 25 -20.76 22.81 -12.38
N PRO A 26 -19.83 23.69 -11.97
CA PRO A 26 -18.41 23.33 -11.84
C PRO A 26 -18.20 22.12 -10.93
N LEU A 27 -17.36 21.18 -11.36
CA LEU A 27 -17.02 20.01 -10.55
C LEU A 27 -16.23 20.40 -9.28
N VAL A 28 -16.76 20.00 -8.13
CA VAL A 28 -16.07 20.02 -6.84
C VAL A 28 -15.95 18.59 -6.34
N TYR A 29 -14.79 17.98 -6.57
CA TYR A 29 -14.54 16.56 -6.27
C TYR A 29 -13.91 16.39 -4.88
N LEU A 30 -14.72 15.99 -3.89
CA LEU A 30 -14.31 15.80 -2.49
C LEU A 30 -14.35 14.32 -2.06
N ASP A 31 -13.99 13.42 -2.97
CA ASP A 31 -14.03 11.96 -2.76
C ASP A 31 -12.67 11.29 -3.07
N SER A 32 -11.57 12.06 -2.91
CA SER A 32 -10.22 11.59 -3.24
C SER A 32 -9.73 10.42 -2.38
N ALA A 33 -10.29 10.27 -1.17
CA ALA A 33 -10.00 9.14 -0.30
C ALA A 33 -10.49 7.80 -0.89
N ALA A 34 -11.53 7.81 -1.74
CA ALA A 34 -11.97 6.65 -2.49
C ALA A 34 -11.08 6.43 -3.72
N THR A 35 -10.93 7.46 -4.56
CA THR A 35 -10.01 7.45 -5.70
C THR A 35 -9.63 8.86 -6.10
N THR A 36 -8.39 9.08 -6.49
CA THR A 36 -7.92 10.40 -6.94
C THR A 36 -8.23 10.63 -8.42
N GLN A 37 -8.23 11.88 -8.86
CA GLN A 37 -8.20 12.21 -10.29
C GLN A 37 -6.79 12.04 -10.87
N LYS A 38 -6.65 12.01 -12.21
CA LYS A 38 -5.37 11.71 -12.87
C LYS A 38 -4.80 12.95 -13.53
N PRO A 39 -3.53 13.31 -13.26
CA PRO A 39 -2.90 14.42 -13.96
C PRO A 39 -2.58 14.00 -15.39
N ARG A 40 -2.42 15.00 -16.27
CA ARG A 40 -2.14 14.80 -17.68
C ARG A 40 -0.90 13.94 -17.92
N ALA A 41 0.15 14.11 -17.12
CA ALA A 41 1.37 13.28 -17.22
C ALA A 41 1.09 11.77 -17.09
N VAL A 42 0.16 11.36 -16.22
CA VAL A 42 -0.23 9.94 -16.07
C VAL A 42 -1.01 9.46 -17.29
N LEU A 43 -1.92 10.31 -17.81
CA LEU A 43 -2.71 9.99 -19.00
C LEU A 43 -1.82 9.86 -20.25
N ASP A 44 -0.90 10.81 -20.42
CA ASP A 44 0.03 10.85 -21.54
C ASP A 44 1.00 9.65 -21.50
N ALA A 45 1.47 9.25 -20.32
CA ALA A 45 2.34 8.07 -20.16
C ALA A 45 1.60 6.77 -20.56
N LEU A 46 0.35 6.60 -20.12
CA LEU A 46 -0.48 5.47 -20.54
C LEU A 46 -0.71 5.46 -22.05
N GLN A 47 -1.10 6.61 -22.62
CA GLN A 47 -1.35 6.74 -24.05
C GLN A 47 -0.07 6.46 -24.86
N HIS A 48 1.07 6.97 -24.42
CA HIS A 48 2.35 6.73 -25.07
C HIS A 48 2.72 5.25 -25.07
N HIS A 49 2.61 4.57 -23.93
CA HIS A 49 2.89 3.13 -23.85
C HIS A 49 2.07 2.35 -24.87
N TYR A 50 0.74 2.56 -24.90
CA TYR A 50 -0.13 1.83 -25.83
C TYR A 50 0.07 2.21 -27.30
N ALA A 51 0.43 3.46 -27.60
CA ALA A 51 0.63 3.92 -28.96
C ALA A 51 2.02 3.58 -29.53
N ALA A 52 3.05 3.47 -28.67
CA ALA A 52 4.45 3.41 -29.10
C ALA A 52 5.21 2.18 -28.59
N ASP A 53 4.96 1.69 -27.38
CA ASP A 53 5.83 0.72 -26.69
C ASP A 53 5.17 -0.61 -26.32
N ASN A 54 3.88 -0.77 -26.58
CA ASN A 54 3.12 -1.94 -26.13
C ASN A 54 3.69 -3.25 -26.68
N ALA A 55 4.23 -4.05 -25.77
CA ALA A 55 4.70 -5.40 -25.98
C ALA A 55 4.66 -6.15 -24.64
N ASN A 56 4.67 -7.48 -24.69
CA ASN A 56 4.81 -8.25 -23.47
C ASN A 56 6.24 -8.08 -22.89
N ILE A 57 6.35 -8.07 -21.56
CA ILE A 57 7.59 -7.82 -20.85
C ILE A 57 8.41 -9.11 -20.65
N HIS A 58 9.64 -8.96 -20.16
CA HIS A 58 10.62 -10.01 -19.83
C HIS A 58 11.26 -10.73 -21.03
N ARG A 59 10.51 -11.53 -21.80
CA ARG A 59 11.10 -12.50 -22.76
C ARG A 59 11.29 -12.00 -24.18
N ALA A 60 10.94 -10.75 -24.44
CA ALA A 60 10.99 -10.21 -25.78
C ALA A 60 12.45 -9.92 -26.19
N VAL A 61 12.95 -10.65 -27.20
CA VAL A 61 14.25 -10.41 -27.83
C VAL A 61 14.17 -9.40 -28.98
N TYR A 62 13.11 -8.58 -28.99
CA TYR A 62 12.85 -7.56 -30.01
C TYR A 62 12.67 -6.21 -29.34
N GLN A 63 13.05 -5.15 -30.06
CA GLN A 63 13.17 -3.79 -29.53
C GLN A 63 11.95 -3.31 -28.74
N LEU A 64 10.73 -3.57 -29.22
CA LEU A 64 9.51 -3.13 -28.53
C LEU A 64 9.38 -3.74 -27.13
N GLY A 65 9.62 -5.04 -26.98
CA GLY A 65 9.51 -5.67 -25.67
C GLY A 65 10.70 -5.42 -24.75
N GLU A 66 11.88 -5.11 -25.29
CA GLU A 66 12.99 -4.54 -24.50
C GLU A 66 12.59 -3.19 -23.90
N ARG A 67 12.01 -2.28 -24.69
CA ARG A 67 11.53 -0.97 -24.20
C ARG A 67 10.42 -1.13 -23.17
N ALA A 68 9.45 -2.02 -23.41
CA ALA A 68 8.38 -2.30 -22.45
C ALA A 68 8.93 -2.85 -21.12
N THR A 69 9.89 -3.77 -21.18
CA THR A 69 10.53 -4.36 -19.98
C THR A 69 11.32 -3.31 -19.22
N GLN A 70 12.10 -2.48 -19.92
CA GLN A 70 12.86 -1.39 -19.32
C GLN A 70 11.93 -0.39 -18.63
N ALA A 71 10.82 0.02 -19.27
CA ALA A 71 9.85 0.93 -18.66
C ALA A 71 9.18 0.33 -17.41
N TYR A 72 8.86 -0.96 -17.44
CA TYR A 72 8.27 -1.66 -16.30
C TYR A 72 9.23 -1.78 -15.11
N GLU A 73 10.49 -2.16 -15.34
CA GLU A 73 11.50 -2.24 -14.26
C GLU A 73 11.95 -0.86 -13.78
N ALA A 74 11.97 0.15 -14.65
CA ALA A 74 12.17 1.54 -14.25
C ALA A 74 11.06 2.02 -13.31
N ALA A 75 9.79 1.70 -13.62
CA ALA A 75 8.67 2.01 -12.71
C ALA A 75 8.82 1.32 -11.35
N ARG A 76 9.35 0.08 -11.31
CA ARG A 76 9.67 -0.61 -10.04
C ARG A 76 10.75 0.14 -9.26
N ALA A 77 11.80 0.59 -9.92
CA ALA A 77 12.87 1.36 -9.30
C ALA A 77 12.37 2.73 -8.79
N ASP A 78 11.50 3.41 -9.55
CA ASP A 78 10.88 4.67 -9.14
C ASP A 78 10.02 4.50 -7.89
N VAL A 79 9.21 3.44 -7.83
CA VAL A 79 8.42 3.11 -6.63
C VAL A 79 9.34 2.83 -5.44
N ALA A 80 10.42 2.07 -5.64
CA ALA A 80 11.38 1.80 -4.59
C ALA A 80 12.03 3.09 -4.06
N ALA A 81 12.45 4.00 -4.95
CA ALA A 81 13.00 5.29 -4.58
C ALA A 81 11.97 6.17 -3.86
N PHE A 82 10.74 6.21 -4.35
CA PHE A 82 9.64 6.99 -3.77
C PHE A 82 9.30 6.59 -2.33
N LEU A 83 9.41 5.30 -2.00
CA LEU A 83 9.19 4.77 -0.65
C LEU A 83 10.48 4.68 0.19
N ASN A 84 11.61 5.10 -0.38
CA ASN A 84 12.95 4.84 0.15
C ASN A 84 13.18 3.37 0.54
N ALA A 85 12.74 2.43 -0.30
CA ALA A 85 12.96 1.00 -0.09
C ALA A 85 14.45 0.63 -0.20
N PRO A 86 14.92 -0.38 0.55
CA PRO A 86 16.26 -0.93 0.43
C PRO A 86 16.66 -1.32 -0.99
N GLU A 87 15.82 -2.09 -1.67
CA GLU A 87 16.09 -2.65 -3.00
C GLU A 87 14.81 -2.70 -3.86
N SER A 88 14.93 -2.50 -5.17
CA SER A 88 13.77 -2.51 -6.08
C SER A 88 13.08 -3.87 -6.14
N ARG A 89 13.82 -4.97 -5.97
CA ARG A 89 13.27 -6.34 -5.94
C ARG A 89 12.31 -6.60 -4.77
N GLU A 90 12.30 -5.73 -3.76
CA GLU A 90 11.36 -5.79 -2.65
C GLU A 90 9.98 -5.23 -3.01
N ILE A 91 9.85 -4.61 -4.18
CA ILE A 91 8.59 -4.07 -4.72
C ILE A 91 7.91 -5.13 -5.58
N ILE A 92 6.74 -5.58 -5.14
CA ILE A 92 5.87 -6.50 -5.87
C ILE A 92 4.65 -5.72 -6.37
N PHE A 93 4.46 -5.68 -7.68
CA PHE A 93 3.26 -5.10 -8.27
C PHE A 93 2.07 -6.03 -8.07
N THR A 94 0.94 -5.45 -7.67
CA THR A 94 -0.35 -6.12 -7.48
C THR A 94 -1.46 -5.27 -8.11
N ARG A 95 -2.71 -5.71 -8.06
CA ARG A 95 -3.88 -4.95 -8.51
C ARG A 95 -4.23 -3.78 -7.58
N GLY A 96 -3.71 -3.79 -6.35
CA GLY A 96 -4.07 -2.83 -5.30
C GLY A 96 -3.63 -3.32 -3.90
N ALA A 97 -3.76 -2.45 -2.90
CA ALA A 97 -3.47 -2.78 -1.49
C ALA A 97 -4.21 -4.04 -1.04
N THR A 98 -5.46 -4.24 -1.46
CA THR A 98 -6.24 -5.43 -1.13
C THR A 98 -5.56 -6.72 -1.60
N GLU A 99 -5.04 -6.77 -2.83
CA GLU A 99 -4.34 -7.96 -3.32
C GLU A 99 -2.98 -8.13 -2.64
N ALA A 100 -2.27 -7.04 -2.36
CA ALA A 100 -1.04 -7.06 -1.57
C ALA A 100 -1.24 -7.68 -0.17
N LEU A 101 -2.29 -7.28 0.54
CA LEU A 101 -2.62 -7.82 1.87
C LEU A 101 -3.05 -9.29 1.80
N ASN A 102 -3.81 -9.69 0.78
CA ASN A 102 -4.14 -11.09 0.52
C ASN A 102 -2.89 -11.93 0.22
N LEU A 103 -1.95 -11.39 -0.56
CA LEU A 103 -0.68 -12.05 -0.86
C LEU A 103 0.04 -12.36 0.45
N VAL A 104 0.19 -11.39 1.35
CA VAL A 104 0.81 -11.60 2.68
C VAL A 104 0.02 -12.62 3.50
N ALA A 105 -1.30 -12.49 3.59
CA ALA A 105 -2.13 -13.44 4.35
C ALA A 105 -1.93 -14.88 3.89
N HIS A 106 -2.02 -15.14 2.59
CA HIS A 106 -1.96 -16.48 2.03
C HIS A 106 -0.53 -17.05 1.92
N SER A 107 0.46 -16.20 1.65
CA SER A 107 1.82 -16.64 1.31
C SER A 107 2.78 -16.58 2.50
N PHE A 108 2.56 -15.64 3.41
CA PHE A 108 3.35 -15.47 4.62
C PHE A 108 2.67 -16.10 5.82
N LEU A 109 1.46 -15.64 6.18
CA LEU A 109 0.81 -15.99 7.45
C LEU A 109 0.23 -17.40 7.45
N ALA A 110 -0.59 -17.77 6.46
CA ALA A 110 -1.28 -19.06 6.42
C ALA A 110 -0.38 -20.29 6.68
N PRO A 111 0.81 -20.44 6.05
CA PRO A 111 1.68 -21.59 6.33
C PRO A 111 2.38 -21.54 7.70
N ARG A 112 2.33 -20.42 8.41
CA ARG A 112 2.98 -20.18 9.72
C ARG A 112 1.99 -20.14 10.89
N LEU A 113 0.70 -19.96 10.59
CA LEU A 113 -0.35 -19.77 11.58
C LEU A 113 -0.59 -21.05 12.38
N LYS A 114 -0.56 -20.95 13.71
CA LYS A 114 -0.91 -22.04 14.62
C LYS A 114 -2.34 -21.89 15.13
N PRO A 115 -3.02 -23.00 15.50
CA PRO A 115 -4.35 -22.95 16.09
C PRO A 115 -4.41 -22.02 17.31
N GLY A 116 -5.42 -21.15 17.35
CA GLY A 116 -5.65 -20.23 18.47
C GLY A 116 -4.89 -18.91 18.39
N GLN A 117 -3.91 -18.77 17.49
CA GLN A 117 -3.20 -17.51 17.31
C GLN A 117 -4.10 -16.42 16.71
N VAL A 118 -3.77 -15.17 17.03
CA VAL A 118 -4.54 -13.99 16.62
C VAL A 118 -3.75 -13.06 15.70
N VAL A 119 -4.47 -12.24 14.95
CA VAL A 119 -3.93 -11.05 14.28
C VAL A 119 -4.49 -9.82 14.98
N LEU A 120 -3.62 -8.95 15.48
CA LEU A 120 -4.05 -7.65 16.00
C LEU A 120 -4.26 -6.69 14.84
N VAL A 121 -5.41 -6.03 14.82
CA VAL A 121 -5.81 -5.04 13.81
C VAL A 121 -6.32 -3.78 14.50
N GLY A 122 -6.20 -2.59 13.90
CA GLY A 122 -6.89 -1.41 14.42
C GLY A 122 -8.42 -1.55 14.42
N ALA A 123 -9.13 -0.90 15.35
CA ALA A 123 -10.60 -0.88 15.32
C ALA A 123 -11.18 -0.11 14.13
N LEU A 124 -10.39 0.78 13.52
CA LEU A 124 -10.75 1.59 12.35
C LEU A 124 -10.14 1.05 11.05
N GLU A 125 -9.71 -0.21 11.02
CA GLU A 125 -9.14 -0.80 9.80
C GLU A 125 -10.14 -0.86 8.67
N HIS A 126 -9.63 -0.64 7.45
CA HIS A 126 -10.38 -0.94 6.25
C HIS A 126 -10.57 -2.46 6.11
N HIS A 127 -11.70 -2.93 5.57
CA HIS A 127 -11.99 -4.37 5.45
C HIS A 127 -10.90 -5.16 4.69
N ALA A 128 -10.21 -4.51 3.75
CA ALA A 128 -9.07 -5.09 3.04
C ALA A 128 -7.92 -5.52 3.97
N ASN A 129 -7.82 -4.92 5.17
CA ASN A 129 -6.84 -5.23 6.21
C ASN A 129 -7.46 -5.97 7.42
N ILE A 130 -8.63 -6.58 7.24
CA ILE A 130 -9.30 -7.43 8.25
C ILE A 130 -9.60 -8.81 7.65
N VAL A 131 -10.35 -8.82 6.55
CA VAL A 131 -10.93 -10.03 5.96
C VAL A 131 -9.87 -11.06 5.51
N PRO A 132 -8.73 -10.67 4.89
CA PRO A 132 -7.75 -11.66 4.45
C PRO A 132 -7.19 -12.50 5.60
N TRP A 133 -6.98 -11.90 6.78
CA TRP A 133 -6.49 -12.57 7.97
C TRP A 133 -7.50 -13.62 8.49
N GLN A 134 -8.79 -13.25 8.48
CA GLN A 134 -9.88 -14.15 8.84
C GLN A 134 -10.01 -15.32 7.85
N MET A 135 -9.88 -15.04 6.55
CA MET A 135 -9.96 -16.06 5.50
C MET A 135 -8.87 -17.13 5.59
N VAL A 136 -7.69 -16.79 6.11
CA VAL A 136 -6.61 -17.77 6.35
C VAL A 136 -6.71 -18.46 7.72
N GLY A 137 -7.81 -18.26 8.45
CA GLY A 137 -8.13 -18.95 9.69
C GLY A 137 -7.66 -18.25 10.96
N ALA A 138 -7.11 -17.04 10.87
CA ALA A 138 -6.71 -16.29 12.06
C ALA A 138 -7.92 -15.58 12.69
N ARG A 139 -7.98 -15.55 14.03
CA ARG A 139 -8.93 -14.66 14.72
C ARG A 139 -8.37 -13.25 14.74
N THR A 140 -9.12 -12.27 14.24
CA THR A 140 -8.74 -10.86 14.34
C THR A 140 -9.16 -10.28 15.68
N VAL A 141 -8.28 -9.55 16.35
CA VAL A 141 -8.56 -8.83 17.60
C VAL A 141 -8.37 -7.33 17.36
N PRO A 142 -9.43 -6.51 17.49
CA PRO A 142 -9.35 -5.09 17.27
C PRO A 142 -8.65 -4.38 18.44
N ILE A 143 -7.71 -3.52 18.14
CA ILE A 143 -7.10 -2.55 19.05
C ILE A 143 -8.05 -1.35 19.09
N PRO A 144 -8.63 -1.02 20.26
CA PRO A 144 -9.63 0.02 20.33
C PRO A 144 -9.04 1.40 20.06
N VAL A 145 -9.94 2.33 19.79
CA VAL A 145 -9.65 3.76 19.74
C VAL A 145 -10.36 4.46 20.89
N ASP A 146 -9.81 5.58 21.32
CA ASP A 146 -10.45 6.45 22.30
C ASP A 146 -11.56 7.31 21.67
N ALA A 147 -12.11 8.24 22.47
CA ALA A 147 -13.17 9.14 22.02
C ALA A 147 -12.71 10.17 20.96
N HIS A 148 -11.41 10.37 20.80
CA HIS A 148 -10.82 11.23 19.77
C HIS A 148 -10.54 10.47 18.47
N GLY A 149 -10.68 9.14 18.50
CA GLY A 149 -10.37 8.27 17.37
C GLY A 149 -8.90 7.90 17.28
N ASP A 150 -8.12 8.15 18.34
CA ASP A 150 -6.72 7.76 18.46
C ASP A 150 -6.61 6.34 18.99
N LEU A 151 -5.66 5.56 18.47
CA LEU A 151 -5.46 4.17 18.86
C LEU A 151 -4.92 4.07 20.30
N ASP A 152 -5.58 3.26 21.13
CA ASP A 152 -5.18 3.08 22.53
C ASP A 152 -3.92 2.19 22.62
N LEU A 153 -2.76 2.84 22.76
CA LEU A 153 -1.47 2.16 22.85
C LEU A 153 -1.27 1.39 24.15
N ALA A 154 -1.94 1.77 25.24
CA ALA A 154 -1.85 1.04 26.50
C ALA A 154 -2.61 -0.29 26.38
N GLU A 155 -3.80 -0.25 25.77
CA GLU A 155 -4.56 -1.46 25.48
C GLU A 155 -3.86 -2.32 24.41
N TYR A 156 -3.24 -1.71 23.40
CA TYR A 156 -2.41 -2.44 22.44
C TYR A 156 -1.31 -3.26 23.12
N ALA A 157 -0.55 -2.65 24.04
CA ALA A 157 0.48 -3.35 24.81
C ALA A 157 -0.11 -4.51 25.62
N ARG A 158 -1.28 -4.30 26.25
CA ARG A 158 -1.98 -5.35 27.00
C ARG A 158 -2.43 -6.51 26.09
N LEU A 159 -2.93 -6.21 24.89
CA LEU A 159 -3.35 -7.21 23.91
C LEU A 159 -2.18 -8.04 23.39
N LEU A 160 -1.02 -7.41 23.19
CA LEU A 160 0.21 -8.12 22.82
C LEU A 160 0.64 -9.14 23.89
N ASP A 161 0.41 -8.85 25.16
CA ASP A 161 0.78 -9.74 26.28
C ASP A 161 -0.30 -10.79 26.60
N ALA A 162 -1.57 -10.45 26.34
CA ALA A 162 -2.71 -11.31 26.65
C ALA A 162 -2.99 -12.40 25.59
N HIS A 163 -2.37 -12.31 24.41
CA HIS A 163 -2.64 -13.19 23.29
C HIS A 163 -1.38 -13.81 22.69
N ASP A 164 -1.52 -15.02 22.16
CA ASP A 164 -0.53 -15.59 21.23
C ASP A 164 -0.72 -14.94 19.86
N VAL A 165 -0.02 -13.84 19.63
CA VAL A 165 -0.13 -13.03 18.42
C VAL A 165 0.73 -13.63 17.31
N ALA A 166 0.14 -13.86 16.14
CA ALA A 166 0.90 -14.30 14.96
C ALA A 166 1.44 -13.13 14.13
N LEU A 167 0.70 -12.02 14.08
CA LEU A 167 0.99 -10.86 13.24
C LEU A 167 0.24 -9.62 13.73
N VAL A 168 0.82 -8.43 13.52
CA VAL A 168 0.14 -7.14 13.71
C VAL A 168 -0.08 -6.50 12.34
N ALA A 169 -1.32 -6.14 12.02
CA ALA A 169 -1.67 -5.48 10.77
C ALA A 169 -2.36 -4.14 11.07
N ILE A 170 -1.75 -3.03 10.64
CA ILE A 170 -2.23 -1.69 11.02
C ILE A 170 -2.26 -0.74 9.82
N GLY A 171 -3.34 0.01 9.67
CA GLY A 171 -3.44 1.15 8.78
C GLY A 171 -2.70 2.34 9.35
N TRP A 172 -1.88 3.00 8.55
CA TRP A 172 -1.16 4.18 9.02
C TRP A 172 -2.09 5.40 9.10
N VAL A 173 -2.97 5.58 8.12
CA VAL A 173 -3.97 6.66 8.12
C VAL A 173 -5.35 6.07 7.92
N SER A 174 -6.29 6.39 8.82
CA SER A 174 -7.69 5.94 8.69
C SER A 174 -8.36 6.60 7.48
N ASN A 175 -8.96 5.79 6.60
CA ASN A 175 -9.74 6.31 5.48
C ASN A 175 -11.08 6.92 5.90
N ALA A 176 -11.55 6.63 7.12
CA ALA A 176 -12.86 7.05 7.60
C ALA A 176 -12.80 8.41 8.28
N ILE A 177 -11.82 8.60 9.18
CA ILE A 177 -11.73 9.79 10.03
C ILE A 177 -10.39 10.53 9.94
N GLY A 178 -9.42 10.02 9.17
CA GLY A 178 -8.15 10.70 8.93
C GLY A 178 -7.12 10.61 10.06
N THR A 179 -7.39 9.87 11.15
CA THR A 179 -6.41 9.61 12.22
C THR A 179 -5.11 9.08 11.63
N VAL A 180 -3.98 9.66 12.03
CA VAL A 180 -2.64 9.20 11.71
C VAL A 180 -2.11 8.38 12.89
N ASN A 181 -2.08 7.07 12.73
CA ASN A 181 -1.62 6.17 13.80
C ASN A 181 -0.10 6.30 14.02
N PRO A 182 0.38 6.19 15.28
CA PRO A 182 1.80 6.22 15.61
C PRO A 182 2.49 4.89 15.25
N VAL A 183 2.56 4.58 13.95
CA VAL A 183 3.03 3.27 13.44
C VAL A 183 4.43 2.90 13.90
N GLY A 184 5.32 3.87 14.10
CA GLY A 184 6.68 3.61 14.61
C GLY A 184 6.67 3.00 16.02
N GLU A 185 5.82 3.50 16.92
CA GLU A 185 5.66 2.95 18.27
C GLU A 185 5.00 1.58 18.25
N ILE A 186 3.97 1.41 17.41
CA ILE A 186 3.28 0.13 17.22
C ILE A 186 4.27 -0.93 16.73
N ILE A 187 5.05 -0.60 15.70
CA ILE A 187 6.08 -1.47 15.14
C ILE A 187 7.10 -1.81 16.23
N ALA A 188 7.65 -0.83 16.93
CA ALA A 188 8.66 -1.07 17.97
C ALA A 188 8.17 -2.05 19.05
N GLN A 189 6.94 -1.88 19.55
CA GLN A 189 6.36 -2.78 20.55
C GLN A 189 6.12 -4.21 20.03
N ALA A 190 5.70 -4.36 18.77
CA ALA A 190 5.55 -5.66 18.12
C ALA A 190 6.92 -6.34 17.90
N LYS A 191 7.90 -5.61 17.37
CA LYS A 191 9.25 -6.13 17.10
C LYS A 191 9.95 -6.56 18.38
N ALA A 192 9.75 -5.86 19.50
CA ALA A 192 10.27 -6.26 20.81
C ALA A 192 9.79 -7.66 21.26
N ARG A 193 8.67 -8.14 20.71
CA ARG A 193 8.10 -9.49 20.94
C ARG A 193 8.38 -10.46 19.78
N GLY A 194 9.23 -10.08 18.82
CA GLY A 194 9.58 -10.89 17.66
C GLY A 194 8.45 -11.02 16.63
N LEU A 195 7.44 -10.15 16.68
CA LEU A 195 6.26 -10.25 15.82
C LEU A 195 6.49 -9.59 14.45
N PRO A 196 5.91 -10.14 13.37
CA PRO A 196 5.87 -9.48 12.07
C PRO A 196 4.80 -8.38 12.03
N VAL A 197 5.09 -7.30 11.31
CA VAL A 197 4.18 -6.15 11.16
C VAL A 197 3.89 -5.82 9.70
N VAL A 198 2.60 -5.71 9.37
CA VAL A 198 2.08 -5.28 8.06
C VAL A 198 1.47 -3.89 8.22
N VAL A 199 1.87 -2.96 7.36
CA VAL A 199 1.31 -1.60 7.34
C VAL A 199 0.46 -1.40 6.09
N ASP A 200 -0.82 -1.05 6.28
CA ASP A 200 -1.66 -0.50 5.19
C ASP A 200 -1.40 1.01 5.07
N GLY A 201 -0.67 1.36 4.02
CA GLY A 201 -0.29 2.72 3.68
C GLY A 201 -1.20 3.38 2.64
N ALA A 202 -2.35 2.79 2.30
CA ALA A 202 -3.18 3.26 1.19
C ALA A 202 -3.63 4.72 1.29
N GLN A 203 -3.80 5.26 2.51
CA GLN A 203 -4.07 6.68 2.75
C GLN A 203 -2.85 7.47 3.27
N ALA A 204 -1.77 6.80 3.70
CA ALA A 204 -0.55 7.49 4.11
C ALA A 204 0.23 7.99 2.91
N VAL A 205 0.44 7.11 1.92
CA VAL A 205 1.29 7.38 0.76
C VAL A 205 0.93 8.67 -0.01
N PRO A 206 -0.36 9.04 -0.19
CA PRO A 206 -0.72 10.31 -0.86
C PRO A 206 -0.50 11.56 0.00
N HIS A 207 -0.28 11.43 1.30
CA HIS A 207 -0.38 12.53 2.27
C HIS A 207 0.89 12.77 3.08
N GLN A 208 1.83 11.82 3.10
CA GLN A 208 3.11 11.99 3.80
C GLN A 208 4.23 11.17 3.15
N PRO A 209 5.50 11.61 3.30
CA PRO A 209 6.65 10.82 2.90
C PRO A 209 6.69 9.47 3.63
N VAL A 210 7.17 8.44 2.94
CA VAL A 210 7.38 7.10 3.51
C VAL A 210 8.86 6.77 3.42
N ASP A 211 9.43 6.28 4.52
CA ASP A 211 10.80 5.79 4.58
C ASP A 211 10.83 4.35 5.08
N LEU A 212 10.86 3.39 4.14
CA LEU A 212 10.82 1.96 4.47
C LEU A 212 12.13 1.44 5.10
N ARG A 213 13.25 2.14 4.93
CA ARG A 213 14.49 1.81 5.65
C ARG A 213 14.37 2.11 7.13
N ALA A 214 13.74 3.23 7.48
CA ALA A 214 13.60 3.69 8.86
C ALA A 214 12.35 3.15 9.57
N LEU A 215 11.27 2.84 8.83
CA LEU A 215 9.97 2.51 9.41
C LEU A 215 9.98 1.24 10.29
N GLY A 216 10.81 0.25 9.94
CA GLY A 216 10.93 -1.00 10.68
C GLY A 216 9.84 -2.05 10.42
N ALA A 217 8.82 -1.71 9.62
CA ALA A 217 7.78 -2.65 9.16
C ALA A 217 8.37 -3.84 8.40
N ASP A 218 7.61 -4.93 8.30
CA ASP A 218 8.00 -6.13 7.56
C ASP A 218 7.35 -6.20 6.18
N PHE A 219 6.13 -5.66 6.07
CA PHE A 219 5.39 -5.48 4.83
C PHE A 219 4.68 -4.13 4.81
N PHE A 220 4.50 -3.57 3.61
CA PHE A 220 3.82 -2.30 3.39
C PHE A 220 2.99 -2.36 2.11
N ALA A 221 1.72 -1.97 2.16
CA ALA A 221 0.81 -2.06 1.02
C ALA A 221 0.18 -0.70 0.69
N PHE A 222 0.01 -0.40 -0.60
CA PHE A 222 -0.82 0.74 -1.04
C PHE A 222 -1.41 0.53 -2.44
N SER A 223 -2.41 1.35 -2.78
CA SER A 223 -3.09 1.34 -4.08
C SER A 223 -2.72 2.57 -4.92
N GLY A 224 -2.34 2.36 -6.18
CA GLY A 224 -1.95 3.45 -7.08
C GLY A 224 -3.09 4.43 -7.37
N HIS A 225 -4.34 3.97 -7.46
CA HIS A 225 -5.47 4.85 -7.76
C HIS A 225 -5.79 5.89 -6.67
N LYS A 226 -5.22 5.75 -5.47
CA LYS A 226 -5.25 6.76 -4.40
C LYS A 226 -4.05 7.72 -4.44
N LEU A 227 -3.03 7.40 -5.23
CA LEU A 227 -1.83 8.20 -5.49
C LEU A 227 -1.79 8.68 -6.96
N TYR A 228 -2.91 9.20 -7.46
CA TYR A 228 -3.04 9.80 -8.81
C TYR A 228 -2.73 8.87 -10.00
N ALA A 229 -2.38 7.60 -9.74
CA ALA A 229 -2.05 6.60 -10.74
C ALA A 229 -3.33 5.90 -11.27
N PRO A 230 -3.20 5.06 -12.32
CA PRO A 230 -4.33 4.33 -12.89
C PRO A 230 -4.97 3.34 -11.90
N THR A 231 -6.18 2.88 -12.22
CA THR A 231 -6.79 1.74 -11.53
C THR A 231 -6.11 0.44 -11.92
N GLY A 232 -6.24 -0.59 -11.08
CA GLY A 232 -5.72 -1.92 -11.39
C GLY A 232 -4.23 -2.12 -11.10
N ILE A 233 -3.58 -1.15 -10.44
CA ILE A 233 -2.21 -1.27 -9.96
C ILE A 233 -2.10 -0.84 -8.49
N GLY A 234 -1.29 -1.59 -7.75
CA GLY A 234 -0.87 -1.34 -6.39
C GLY A 234 0.47 -2.00 -6.13
N VAL A 235 0.91 -1.89 -4.89
CA VAL A 235 2.23 -2.33 -4.48
C VAL A 235 2.13 -3.05 -3.15
N LEU A 236 2.82 -4.19 -3.08
CA LEU A 236 3.34 -4.74 -1.84
C LEU A 236 4.84 -4.47 -1.81
N TRP A 237 5.32 -3.80 -0.77
CA TRP A 237 6.71 -3.93 -0.36
C TRP A 237 6.82 -4.96 0.77
N GLY A 238 7.90 -5.73 0.78
CA GLY A 238 8.26 -6.57 1.91
C GLY A 238 9.76 -6.77 2.00
N LYS A 239 10.28 -7.01 3.21
CA LYS A 239 11.71 -7.29 3.38
C LYS A 239 12.13 -8.49 2.53
N ALA A 240 13.25 -8.35 1.83
CA ALA A 240 13.82 -9.36 0.94
C ALA A 240 13.80 -10.79 1.50
N ASP A 241 14.28 -10.99 2.73
CA ASP A 241 14.37 -12.32 3.34
C ASP A 241 12.99 -12.92 3.62
N LEU A 242 12.01 -12.08 3.95
CA LEU A 242 10.64 -12.52 4.16
C LEU A 242 9.97 -12.90 2.84
N LEU A 243 10.14 -12.07 1.80
CA LEU A 243 9.63 -12.37 0.47
C LEU A 243 10.21 -13.68 -0.08
N ASN A 244 11.52 -13.89 0.06
CA ASN A 244 12.20 -15.13 -0.35
C ASN A 244 11.71 -16.36 0.42
N ALA A 245 11.30 -16.21 1.68
CA ALA A 245 10.79 -17.29 2.51
C ALA A 245 9.28 -17.53 2.37
N MET A 246 8.57 -16.73 1.58
CA MET A 246 7.13 -16.91 1.33
C MET A 246 6.90 -17.98 0.27
N ARG A 247 5.83 -18.76 0.44
CA ARG A 247 5.37 -19.63 -0.65
C ARG A 247 4.78 -18.76 -1.77
N PRO A 248 4.79 -19.20 -3.04
CA PRO A 248 4.10 -18.46 -4.12
C PRO A 248 2.61 -18.27 -3.82
N TYR A 249 2.06 -17.11 -4.24
CA TYR A 249 0.64 -16.79 -4.08
C TYR A 249 -0.21 -17.30 -5.24
N GLN A 250 0.06 -16.78 -6.45
CA GLN A 250 -0.54 -17.19 -7.69
C GLN A 250 0.50 -18.01 -8.47
N GLY A 251 0.09 -19.19 -8.96
CA GLY A 251 0.89 -19.99 -9.88
C GLY A 251 0.58 -19.63 -11.33
N GLY A 252 1.59 -19.61 -12.18
CA GLY A 252 1.43 -19.25 -13.59
C GLY A 252 2.73 -19.40 -14.37
N GLY A 253 2.65 -19.12 -15.67
CA GLY A 253 3.80 -19.21 -16.58
C GLY A 253 4.47 -17.86 -16.76
N ASP A 254 5.52 -17.61 -15.98
CA ASP A 254 6.69 -16.89 -16.45
C ASP A 254 7.96 -17.59 -15.90
N MET A 255 8.40 -18.69 -16.55
CA MET A 255 9.78 -19.23 -16.44
C MET A 255 10.89 -18.23 -16.75
#